data_AF-A0AAT9FK44-F1
#
_entry.id   AF-A0AAT9FK44-F1
#
_cell.length_a   1.000
_cell.length_b   1.000
_cell.length_c   1.000
_cell.angle_alpha   90.00
_cell.angle_beta   90.00
_cell.angle_gamma   90.00
#
_symmetry.space_group_name_H-M   'P 1'
#
loop_
_entity.id
_entity.type
_entity.pdbx_description
1 polymer ?
#
loop_
_entity_poly.entity_id
_entity_poly.type
_entity_poly.pdbx_seq_one_letter_code
_entity_poly.pdbx_strand_id
1 'polypeptide(L)'
;MQSFHIMRPIAIFLRALTLSLILSSSVAAAEFVLTSWGDWKGDELFAKVKSDYVAMDLMDLSLSKTMTYDKGHGLVLYRKELKEDKTVFVPAVKVSVPASIIKPLVMLYMVEGSVRYRVLEMSPEKYPGSSIRFVNLSPRNLVVTFGEKNYGLKPASEVLVKPQIREKKAVQITASIITGESKLQKMYSSMILNRPKKRMVMFFHPTGPNELHCRSLVDFVRD
;
A
#
# COMPACT_ATOMS: atom_id res chain seq x y z
N MET A 1 52.49 39.57 62.69
CA MET A 1 53.59 39.39 61.71
C MET A 1 53.47 37.97 61.17
N GLN A 2 53.47 37.83 59.84
CA GLN A 2 53.47 36.60 59.02
C GLN A 2 52.15 35.81 58.87
N SER A 3 51.64 35.92 57.65
CA SER A 3 50.62 35.17 56.94
C SER A 3 50.96 33.68 56.81
N PHE A 4 49.94 32.82 56.72
CA PHE A 4 49.92 31.73 55.73
C PHE A 4 48.48 31.45 55.27
N HIS A 5 48.26 31.71 53.98
CA HIS A 5 47.12 31.27 53.20
C HIS A 5 47.20 29.75 53.00
N ILE A 6 46.12 29.01 53.30
CA ILE A 6 45.82 27.75 52.62
C ILE A 6 44.31 27.72 52.34
N MET A 7 43.94 28.04 51.09
CA MET A 7 42.65 27.69 50.51
C MET A 7 42.52 26.17 50.49
N ARG A 8 41.41 25.64 51.02
CA ARG A 8 40.98 24.25 50.78
C ARG A 8 39.88 24.27 49.71
N PRO A 9 39.96 23.42 48.68
CA PRO A 9 38.95 23.37 47.62
C PRO A 9 37.68 22.68 48.12
N ILE A 10 36.54 23.31 47.85
CA ILE A 10 35.20 22.74 48.00
C ILE A 10 35.06 21.64 46.93
N ALA A 11 35.09 20.38 47.35
CA ALA A 11 34.76 19.25 46.49
C ALA A 11 33.24 19.27 46.22
N ILE A 12 32.85 19.84 45.09
CA ILE A 12 31.50 19.74 44.54
C ILE A 12 31.33 18.29 44.04
N PHE A 13 30.72 17.45 44.86
CA PHE A 13 30.26 16.13 44.43
C PHE A 13 29.04 16.32 43.52
N LEU A 14 29.30 16.52 42.23
CA LEU A 14 28.28 16.42 41.19
C LEU A 14 27.91 14.92 41.07
N ARG A 15 26.87 14.50 41.78
CA ARG A 15 26.16 13.26 41.46
C ARG A 15 25.52 13.47 40.08
N ALA A 16 26.26 13.11 39.03
CA ALA A 16 25.70 12.87 37.71
C ALA A 16 24.80 11.64 37.81
N LEU A 17 23.54 11.86 38.18
CA LEU A 17 22.47 10.89 38.02
C LEU A 17 22.27 10.78 36.50
N THR A 18 22.97 9.85 35.86
CA THR A 18 22.70 9.42 34.49
C THR A 18 21.32 8.76 34.50
N LEU A 19 20.29 9.59 34.38
CA LEU A 19 18.95 9.15 34.02
C LEU A 19 19.05 8.61 32.59
N SER A 20 19.43 7.35 32.46
CA SER A 20 19.33 6.61 31.21
C SER A 20 17.84 6.46 30.93
N LEU A 21 17.27 7.43 30.22
CA LEU A 21 15.97 7.30 29.61
C LEU A 21 16.12 6.22 28.55
N ILE A 22 15.90 4.96 28.94
CA ILE A 22 15.58 3.91 27.99
C ILE A 22 14.21 4.30 27.45
N LEU A 23 14.21 5.13 26.40
CA LEU A 23 13.10 5.18 25.45
C LEU A 23 13.02 3.76 24.87
N SER A 24 12.30 2.88 25.55
CA SER A 24 11.64 1.78 24.88
C SER A 24 10.68 2.46 23.92
N SER A 25 11.13 2.70 22.69
CA SER A 25 10.26 3.01 21.57
C SER A 25 9.32 1.82 21.48
N SER A 26 8.15 1.91 22.11
CA SER A 26 7.06 0.99 21.85
C SER A 26 6.76 1.19 20.38
N VAL A 27 7.27 0.30 19.55
CA VAL A 27 6.97 0.33 18.13
C VAL A 27 5.47 0.08 18.06
N ALA A 28 4.70 1.14 17.84
CA ALA A 28 3.26 1.03 17.84
C ALA A 28 2.87 -0.01 16.79
N ALA A 29 2.12 -1.03 17.18
CA ALA A 29 1.56 -1.99 16.25
C ALA A 29 0.70 -1.23 15.22
N ALA A 30 0.99 -1.42 13.94
CA ALA A 30 0.10 -1.06 12.84
C ALA A 30 -0.77 -2.26 12.51
N GLU A 31 -2.06 -2.00 12.38
CA GLU A 31 -2.96 -2.90 11.68
C GLU A 31 -3.09 -2.43 10.24
N PHE A 32 -3.03 -3.38 9.31
CA PHE A 32 -3.36 -3.09 7.92
C PHE A 32 -4.12 -4.25 7.29
N VAL A 33 -4.93 -3.89 6.30
CA VAL A 33 -5.67 -4.87 5.50
C VAL A 33 -4.87 -5.12 4.23
N LEU A 34 -4.51 -6.38 3.99
CA LEU A 34 -3.92 -6.79 2.71
C LEU A 34 -5.04 -7.11 1.73
N THR A 35 -4.83 -6.73 0.49
CA THR A 35 -5.59 -7.23 -0.66
C THR A 35 -4.59 -7.68 -1.71
N SER A 36 -4.87 -8.80 -2.37
CA SER A 36 -4.02 -9.36 -3.40
C SER A 36 -4.72 -9.27 -4.75
N TRP A 37 -3.94 -9.00 -5.79
CA TRP A 37 -4.41 -8.96 -7.16
C TRP A 37 -3.35 -9.59 -8.08
N GLY A 38 -3.78 -10.36 -9.08
CA GLY A 38 -2.90 -10.95 -10.09
C GLY A 38 -3.25 -12.39 -10.39
N ASP A 39 -2.84 -12.88 -11.57
CA ASP A 39 -2.82 -14.32 -11.83
C ASP A 39 -1.65 -14.91 -11.04
N TRP A 40 -1.95 -15.41 -9.85
CA TRP A 40 -0.95 -16.00 -8.96
C TRP A 40 -0.47 -17.36 -9.47
N LYS A 41 -1.12 -18.01 -10.46
CA LYS A 41 -0.71 -19.30 -11.05
C LYS A 41 -0.28 -20.39 -10.04
N GLY A 42 -0.89 -20.42 -8.86
CA GLY A 42 -0.52 -21.36 -7.79
C GLY A 42 0.63 -20.91 -6.88
N ASP A 43 1.11 -19.68 -7.02
CA ASP A 43 2.01 -19.04 -6.05
C ASP A 43 1.27 -18.86 -4.72
N GLU A 44 1.84 -19.43 -3.66
CA GLU A 44 1.45 -19.17 -2.28
C GLU A 44 2.40 -18.13 -1.69
N LEU A 45 1.82 -17.10 -1.05
CA LEU A 45 2.59 -16.19 -0.21
C LEU A 45 2.41 -16.55 1.25
N PHE A 46 3.48 -16.42 2.02
CA PHE A 46 3.49 -16.72 3.44
C PHE A 46 3.93 -15.49 4.22
N ALA A 47 3.30 -15.26 5.37
CA ALA A 47 3.78 -14.29 6.34
C ALA A 47 4.39 -15.02 7.53
N LYS A 48 5.50 -14.50 8.06
CA LYS A 48 6.11 -15.04 9.26
C LYS A 48 5.43 -14.50 10.51
N VAL A 49 4.76 -15.36 11.26
CA VAL A 49 4.08 -15.01 12.52
C VAL A 49 4.77 -15.78 13.65
N LYS A 50 5.53 -15.06 14.48
CA LYS A 50 6.41 -15.64 15.51
C LYS A 50 7.43 -16.60 14.88
N SER A 51 7.36 -17.90 15.19
CA SER A 51 8.22 -18.96 14.65
C SER A 51 7.72 -19.56 13.34
N ASP A 52 6.46 -19.33 12.98
CA ASP A 52 5.77 -20.12 11.96
C ASP A 52 5.50 -19.30 10.69
N TYR A 53 5.33 -20.01 9.57
CA TYR A 53 4.94 -19.42 8.29
C TYR A 53 3.47 -19.74 8.04
N VAL A 54 2.65 -18.69 7.93
CA VAL A 54 1.21 -18.80 7.69
C VAL A 54 0.94 -18.45 6.24
N ALA A 55 0.31 -19.37 5.51
CA ALA A 55 -0.14 -19.12 4.15
C ALA A 55 -1.14 -17.97 4.14
N MET A 56 -0.93 -17.03 3.24
CA MET A 56 -1.85 -15.96 2.96
C MET A 56 -2.96 -16.48 2.06
N ASP A 57 -4.18 -16.11 2.41
CA ASP A 57 -5.32 -16.31 1.52
C ASP A 57 -5.26 -15.27 0.41
N LEU A 58 -4.67 -15.66 -0.73
CA LEU A 58 -4.57 -14.84 -1.93
C LEU A 58 -5.88 -14.94 -2.72
N MET A 59 -6.96 -14.44 -2.12
CA MET A 59 -8.23 -14.36 -2.82
C MET A 59 -8.11 -13.35 -3.97
N ASP A 60 -8.65 -13.71 -5.12
CA ASP A 60 -8.77 -12.83 -6.29
C ASP A 60 -9.69 -11.64 -5.92
N LEU A 61 -9.08 -10.54 -5.44
CA LEU A 61 -9.73 -9.28 -5.04
C LEU A 61 -10.71 -9.35 -3.86
N SER A 62 -10.45 -10.21 -2.89
CA SER A 62 -11.05 -10.03 -1.57
C SER A 62 -10.07 -9.32 -0.62
N LEU A 63 -10.60 -8.84 0.50
CA LEU A 63 -9.78 -8.39 1.61
C LEU A 63 -9.33 -9.63 2.37
N SER A 64 -8.01 -9.77 2.55
CA SER A 64 -7.48 -10.73 3.50
C SER A 64 -7.93 -10.36 4.93
N LYS A 65 -7.74 -11.29 5.86
CA LYS A 65 -7.84 -10.97 7.29
C LYS A 65 -6.84 -9.85 7.63
N THR A 66 -7.26 -8.92 8.51
CA THR A 66 -6.39 -7.87 9.04
C THR A 66 -5.12 -8.49 9.62
N MET A 67 -3.97 -7.94 9.25
CA MET A 67 -2.67 -8.34 9.78
C MET A 67 -2.11 -7.22 10.65
N THR A 68 -1.49 -7.61 11.76
CA THR A 68 -0.87 -6.70 12.73
C THR A 68 0.65 -6.84 12.67
N TYR A 69 1.37 -5.73 12.55
CA TYR A 69 2.84 -5.69 12.48
C TYR A 69 3.42 -4.44 13.14
N ASP A 70 4.69 -4.52 13.54
CA ASP A 70 5.40 -3.40 14.13
C ASP A 70 5.73 -2.32 13.09
N LYS A 71 5.21 -1.10 13.29
CA LYS A 71 5.50 0.05 12.41
C LYS A 71 7.01 0.26 12.25
N GLY A 72 7.51 0.26 11.01
CA GLY A 72 8.92 0.55 10.70
C GLY A 72 9.81 -0.67 10.41
N HIS A 73 9.41 -1.88 10.83
CA HIS A 73 10.16 -3.10 10.46
C HIS A 73 9.75 -3.65 9.09
N GLY A 74 8.51 -3.36 8.68
CA GLY A 74 7.91 -3.85 7.44
C GLY A 74 7.50 -5.32 7.54
N LEU A 75 6.49 -5.72 6.77
CA LEU A 75 6.05 -7.10 6.65
C LEU A 75 6.82 -7.79 5.52
N VAL A 76 7.60 -8.82 5.85
CA VAL A 76 8.24 -9.67 4.85
C VAL A 76 7.29 -10.81 4.50
N LEU A 77 6.92 -10.87 3.22
CA LEU A 77 6.21 -11.99 2.63
C LEU A 77 7.21 -12.94 1.98
N TYR A 78 6.93 -14.22 2.06
CA TYR A 78 7.80 -15.31 1.63
C TYR A 78 7.11 -16.16 0.56
N ARG A 79 7.92 -16.80 -0.28
CA ARG A 79 7.50 -17.89 -1.16
C ARG A 79 8.08 -19.20 -0.64
N LYS A 80 7.36 -20.28 -0.91
CA LYS A 80 7.80 -21.64 -0.60
C LYS A 80 8.63 -22.17 -1.77
N GLU A 81 9.83 -22.65 -1.48
CA GLU A 81 10.72 -23.34 -2.43
C GLU A 81 11.05 -24.74 -1.90
N LEU A 82 11.25 -25.69 -2.82
CA LEU A 82 11.80 -27.00 -2.52
C LEU A 82 13.29 -26.99 -2.88
N LYS A 83 14.16 -27.18 -1.88
CA LYS A 83 15.61 -27.32 -2.05
C LYS A 83 16.08 -28.59 -1.34
N GLU A 84 16.72 -29.49 -2.08
CA GLU A 84 17.28 -30.74 -1.54
C GLU A 84 16.23 -31.50 -0.70
N ASP A 85 15.01 -31.64 -1.23
CA ASP A 85 13.85 -32.26 -0.59
C ASP A 85 13.37 -31.61 0.72
N LYS A 86 13.86 -30.40 1.02
CA LYS A 86 13.41 -29.58 2.16
C LYS A 86 12.61 -28.39 1.67
N THR A 87 11.53 -28.10 2.39
CA THR A 87 10.79 -26.85 2.21
C THR A 87 11.59 -25.70 2.82
N VAL A 88 11.89 -24.70 2.01
CA VAL A 88 12.56 -23.46 2.42
C VAL A 88 11.65 -22.28 2.09
N PHE A 89 11.58 -21.30 3.00
CA PHE A 89 10.84 -20.07 2.78
C PHE A 89 11.80 -18.95 2.40
N VAL A 90 11.70 -18.46 1.17
CA VAL A 90 12.54 -17.37 0.67
C VAL A 90 11.78 -16.05 0.67
N PRO A 91 12.42 -14.92 1.03
CA PRO A 91 11.76 -13.62 0.95
C PRO A 91 11.29 -13.30 -0.48
N ALA A 92 10.02 -12.98 -0.63
CA ALA A 92 9.39 -12.60 -1.90
C ALA A 92 9.22 -11.09 -2.03
N VAL A 93 8.72 -10.43 -0.98
CA VAL A 93 8.57 -8.97 -0.95
C VAL A 93 8.59 -8.45 0.49
N LYS A 94 9.22 -7.30 0.71
CA LYS A 94 9.16 -6.57 1.99
C LYS A 94 8.22 -5.38 1.85
N VAL A 95 7.03 -5.50 2.41
CA VAL A 95 6.03 -4.43 2.50
C VAL A 95 6.45 -3.44 3.57
N SER A 96 6.69 -2.20 3.18
CA SER A 96 6.93 -1.09 4.12
C SER A 96 5.77 -0.11 4.03
N VAL A 97 5.12 0.14 5.16
CA VAL A 97 4.06 1.15 5.28
C VAL A 97 4.68 2.42 5.84
N PRO A 98 4.66 3.54 5.09
CA PRO A 98 5.12 4.84 5.60
C PRO A 98 4.41 5.21 6.91
N ALA A 99 5.14 5.76 7.87
CA ALA A 99 4.59 6.13 9.18
C ALA A 99 3.47 7.19 9.10
N SER A 100 3.41 7.96 8.01
CA SER A 100 2.37 8.93 7.71
C SER A 100 1.02 8.31 7.33
N ILE A 101 0.99 7.00 7.03
CA ILE A 101 -0.23 6.30 6.64
C ILE A 101 -0.93 5.74 7.89
N ILE A 102 -2.16 6.21 8.13
CA ILE A 102 -2.99 5.89 9.30
C ILE A 102 -3.84 4.65 9.04
N LYS A 103 -4.58 4.62 7.92
CA LYS A 103 -5.40 3.46 7.53
C LYS A 103 -4.85 2.88 6.21
N PRO A 104 -3.79 2.07 6.24
CA PRO A 104 -3.22 1.43 5.04
C PRO A 104 -4.11 0.33 4.46
N LEU A 105 -4.35 0.38 3.15
CA LEU A 105 -4.65 -0.78 2.31
C LEU A 105 -3.38 -1.15 1.56
N VAL A 106 -2.88 -2.36 1.79
CA VAL A 106 -1.73 -2.87 1.04
C VAL A 106 -2.24 -3.74 -0.09
N MET A 107 -1.99 -3.33 -1.32
CA MET A 107 -2.28 -4.12 -2.50
C MET A 107 -1.03 -4.85 -2.97
N LEU A 108 -1.09 -6.17 -3.05
CA LEU A 108 -0.07 -7.02 -3.66
C LEU A 108 -0.40 -7.26 -5.13
N TYR A 109 0.61 -7.23 -6.00
CA TYR A 109 0.43 -7.51 -7.42
C TYR A 109 1.65 -8.11 -8.11
N MET A 110 1.41 -8.89 -9.16
CA MET A 110 2.44 -9.57 -9.93
C MET A 110 2.89 -8.74 -11.14
N VAL A 111 4.20 -8.58 -11.31
CA VAL A 111 4.82 -8.00 -12.52
C VAL A 111 6.00 -8.88 -12.91
N GLU A 112 5.94 -9.49 -14.10
CA GLU A 112 7.03 -10.32 -14.65
C GLU A 112 7.51 -11.40 -13.67
N GLY A 113 6.58 -12.09 -12.99
CA GLY A 113 6.88 -13.14 -12.01
C GLY A 113 7.34 -12.65 -10.63
N SER A 114 7.53 -11.34 -10.46
CA SER A 114 7.90 -10.72 -9.19
C SER A 114 6.69 -10.14 -8.46
N VAL A 115 6.62 -10.39 -7.15
CA VAL A 115 5.64 -9.75 -6.27
C VAL A 115 6.03 -8.29 -6.04
N ARG A 116 5.09 -7.40 -6.30
CA ARG A 116 5.15 -5.98 -6.01
C ARG A 116 4.03 -5.62 -5.05
N TYR A 117 4.13 -4.45 -4.44
CA TYR A 117 3.07 -3.94 -3.59
C TYR A 117 2.89 -2.44 -3.75
N ARG A 118 1.71 -1.97 -3.37
CA ARG A 118 1.38 -0.56 -3.22
C ARG A 118 0.64 -0.36 -1.91
N VAL A 119 0.96 0.72 -1.21
CA VAL A 119 0.24 1.13 -0.01
C VAL A 119 -0.66 2.30 -0.36
N LEU A 120 -1.94 2.17 -0.05
CA LEU A 120 -2.96 3.20 -0.24
C LEU A 120 -3.45 3.69 1.11
N GLU A 121 -3.53 5.00 1.29
CA GLU A 121 -4.11 5.62 2.48
C GLU A 121 -5.64 5.67 2.36
N MET A 122 -6.35 5.09 3.34
CA MET A 122 -7.79 4.81 3.31
C MET A 122 -8.59 5.61 4.34
N SER A 123 -7.95 6.45 5.15
CA SER A 123 -8.61 7.28 6.15
C SER A 123 -9.67 8.17 5.50
N PRO A 124 -10.83 8.40 6.17
CA PRO A 124 -11.90 9.23 5.63
C PRO A 124 -11.46 10.63 5.20
N GLU A 125 -10.45 11.20 5.86
CA GLU A 125 -9.89 12.51 5.53
C GLU A 125 -9.20 12.51 4.15
N LYS A 126 -8.34 11.51 3.90
CA LYS A 126 -7.59 11.40 2.64
C LYS A 126 -8.38 10.69 1.54
N TYR A 127 -9.39 9.92 1.91
CA TYR A 127 -10.24 9.17 1.01
C TYR A 127 -11.71 9.25 1.42
N PRO A 128 -12.37 10.38 1.16
CA PRO A 128 -13.75 10.61 1.59
C PRO A 128 -14.75 9.73 0.82
N GLY A 129 -15.96 9.59 1.36
CA GLY A 129 -17.06 8.92 0.64
C GLY A 129 -17.38 9.61 -0.69
N SER A 130 -18.02 8.88 -1.60
CA SER A 130 -18.31 9.34 -2.99
C SER A 130 -17.05 9.66 -3.82
N SER A 131 -15.89 9.12 -3.44
CA SER A 131 -14.66 9.32 -4.19
C SER A 131 -14.20 8.04 -4.89
N ILE A 132 -13.55 8.23 -6.03
CA ILE A 132 -13.00 7.17 -6.87
C ILE A 132 -11.49 7.37 -6.95
N ARG A 133 -10.71 6.35 -6.62
CA ARG A 133 -9.26 6.37 -6.81
C ARG A 133 -8.92 5.51 -8.01
N PHE A 134 -8.32 6.10 -9.04
CA PHE A 134 -7.74 5.34 -10.15
C PHE A 134 -6.28 5.07 -9.83
N VAL A 135 -5.86 3.82 -10.00
CA VAL A 135 -4.48 3.37 -9.74
C VAL A 135 -3.92 2.76 -11.00
N ASN A 136 -2.77 3.24 -11.46
CA ASN A 136 -2.07 2.70 -12.61
C ASN A 136 -0.98 1.71 -12.16
N LEU A 137 -1.18 0.44 -12.44
CA LEU A 137 -0.19 -0.62 -12.26
C LEU A 137 0.49 -1.02 -13.56
N SER A 138 0.11 -0.40 -14.69
CA SER A 138 0.78 -0.61 -15.96
C SER A 138 2.09 0.18 -16.04
N PRO A 139 3.05 -0.27 -16.87
CA PRO A 139 4.29 0.46 -17.13
C PRO A 139 4.09 1.67 -18.06
N ARG A 140 2.86 1.97 -18.49
CA ARG A 140 2.54 3.02 -19.48
C ARG A 140 1.80 4.18 -18.82
N ASN A 141 1.97 5.39 -19.36
CA ASN A 141 1.10 6.52 -19.02
C ASN A 141 -0.31 6.22 -19.53
N LEU A 142 -1.30 6.36 -18.65
CA LEU A 142 -2.71 6.22 -18.98
C LEU A 142 -3.39 7.59 -18.96
N VAL A 143 -4.41 7.73 -19.79
CA VAL A 143 -5.45 8.75 -19.69
C VAL A 143 -6.75 8.03 -19.37
N VAL A 144 -7.25 8.24 -18.15
CA VAL A 144 -8.53 7.68 -17.71
C VAL A 144 -9.61 8.73 -17.95
N THR A 145 -10.59 8.40 -18.78
CA THR A 145 -11.79 9.23 -18.96
C THR A 145 -12.89 8.68 -18.06
N PHE A 146 -13.48 9.54 -17.24
CA PHE A 146 -14.63 9.23 -16.40
C PHE A 146 -15.70 10.31 -16.59
N GLY A 147 -16.80 9.94 -17.23
CA GLY A 147 -17.76 10.92 -17.75
C GLY A 147 -17.10 11.80 -18.81
N GLU A 148 -17.13 13.12 -18.60
CA GLU A 148 -16.56 14.11 -19.52
C GLU A 148 -15.14 14.56 -19.13
N LYS A 149 -14.57 13.98 -18.06
CA LYS A 149 -13.28 14.42 -17.50
C LYS A 149 -12.19 13.40 -17.78
N ASN A 150 -11.01 13.91 -18.12
CA ASN A 150 -9.80 13.13 -18.34
C ASN A 150 -8.83 13.29 -17.17
N TYR A 151 -8.20 12.19 -16.78
CA TYR A 151 -7.23 12.12 -15.71
C TYR A 151 -5.96 11.43 -16.19
N GLY A 152 -4.84 12.13 -16.16
CA GLY A 152 -3.53 11.55 -16.45
C GLY A 152 -3.04 10.67 -15.29
N LEU A 153 -2.57 9.47 -15.61
CA LEU A 153 -2.09 8.46 -14.66
C LEU A 153 -0.71 7.97 -15.12
N LYS A 154 0.35 8.41 -14.42
CA LYS A 154 1.72 7.91 -14.68
C LYS A 154 1.85 6.45 -14.22
N PRO A 155 2.82 5.68 -14.72
CA PRO A 155 3.14 4.37 -14.18
C PRO A 155 3.32 4.42 -12.66
N ALA A 156 2.76 3.44 -11.96
CA ALA A 156 2.78 3.39 -10.51
C ALA A 156 2.28 4.68 -9.83
N SER A 157 1.34 5.40 -10.44
CA SER A 157 0.68 6.56 -9.82
C SER A 157 -0.79 6.28 -9.53
N GLU A 158 -1.40 7.19 -8.79
CA GLU A 158 -2.83 7.21 -8.54
C GLU A 158 -3.38 8.62 -8.67
N VAL A 159 -4.67 8.73 -8.92
CA VAL A 159 -5.41 9.98 -8.85
C VAL A 159 -6.68 9.76 -8.05
N LEU A 160 -6.96 10.68 -7.14
CA LEU A 160 -8.21 10.72 -6.42
C LEU A 160 -9.18 11.65 -7.14
N VAL A 161 -10.33 11.12 -7.51
CA VAL A 161 -11.41 11.86 -8.15
C VAL A 161 -12.58 11.98 -7.19
N LYS A 162 -13.12 13.18 -7.06
CA LYS A 162 -14.31 13.50 -6.27
C LYS A 162 -15.44 13.92 -7.22
N PRO A 163 -16.05 12.97 -7.95
CA PRO A 163 -17.14 13.29 -8.84
C PRO A 163 -18.33 13.83 -8.04
N GLN A 164 -19.05 14.80 -8.59
CA GLN A 164 -20.29 15.32 -8.02
C GLN A 164 -21.41 14.29 -8.23
N ILE A 165 -21.39 13.21 -7.46
CA ILE A 165 -22.37 12.12 -7.54
C ILE A 165 -23.53 12.44 -6.60
N ARG A 166 -24.66 12.87 -7.16
CA ARG A 166 -25.92 13.03 -6.41
C ARG A 166 -26.77 11.77 -6.43
N GLU A 167 -26.71 11.03 -7.54
CA GLU A 167 -27.55 9.86 -7.79
C GLU A 167 -26.75 8.72 -8.41
N LYS A 168 -27.28 7.50 -8.21
CA LYS A 168 -26.74 6.25 -8.75
C LYS A 168 -27.04 6.16 -10.25
N LYS A 169 -26.02 6.34 -11.09
CA LYS A 169 -26.06 6.35 -12.55
C LYS A 169 -24.89 5.57 -13.13
N ALA A 170 -25.14 4.88 -14.24
CA ALA A 170 -24.08 4.25 -15.02
C ALA A 170 -23.24 5.33 -15.73
N VAL A 171 -21.93 5.26 -15.55
CA VAL A 171 -20.96 6.19 -16.13
C VAL A 171 -19.96 5.37 -16.93
N GLN A 172 -19.69 5.81 -18.16
CA GLN A 172 -18.64 5.21 -18.95
C GLN A 172 -17.27 5.57 -18.35
N ILE A 173 -16.44 4.56 -18.21
CA ILE A 173 -15.03 4.72 -17.94
C ILE A 173 -14.22 4.13 -19.08
N THR A 174 -13.22 4.87 -19.53
CA THR A 174 -12.23 4.37 -20.48
C THR A 174 -10.84 4.63 -19.93
N ALA A 175 -9.89 3.77 -20.29
CA ALA A 175 -8.47 4.03 -20.09
C ALA A 175 -7.75 3.85 -21.42
N SER A 176 -6.95 4.84 -21.76
CA SER A 176 -6.23 4.92 -23.03
C SER A 176 -4.75 5.18 -22.79
N ILE A 177 -3.89 4.77 -23.71
CA ILE A 177 -2.49 5.20 -23.76
C ILE A 177 -2.31 6.29 -24.81
N ILE A 178 -1.33 7.16 -24.61
CA ILE A 178 -0.91 8.15 -25.61
C ILE A 178 0.11 7.47 -26.53
N THR A 179 -0.15 7.42 -27.84
CA THR A 179 0.79 6.93 -28.86
C THR A 179 1.49 8.10 -29.57
N GLY A 180 2.53 7.81 -30.37
CA GLY A 180 3.51 8.76 -30.92
C GLY A 180 3.02 9.96 -31.73
N GLU A 181 1.70 10.15 -31.88
CA GLU A 181 1.07 11.30 -32.53
C GLU A 181 0.02 11.99 -31.62
N SER A 182 0.14 11.86 -30.30
CA SER A 182 -0.89 12.30 -29.33
C SER A 182 -2.26 11.62 -29.52
N LYS A 183 -2.33 10.58 -30.35
CA LYS A 183 -3.52 9.77 -30.53
C LYS A 183 -3.74 8.90 -29.29
N LEU A 184 -4.97 8.90 -28.79
CA LEU A 184 -5.37 8.04 -27.69
C LEU A 184 -5.75 6.67 -28.24
N GLN A 185 -5.00 5.64 -27.88
CA GLN A 185 -5.38 4.26 -28.12
C GLN A 185 -6.12 3.73 -26.89
N LYS A 186 -7.40 3.41 -27.06
CA LYS A 186 -8.24 2.84 -26.01
C LYS A 186 -7.78 1.44 -25.65
N MET A 187 -7.46 1.23 -24.38
CA MET A 187 -6.98 -0.05 -23.85
C MET A 187 -8.05 -0.77 -23.02
N TYR A 188 -8.95 0.00 -22.42
CA TYR A 188 -10.04 -0.50 -21.57
C TYR A 188 -11.28 0.39 -21.73
N SER A 189 -12.46 -0.22 -21.65
CA SER A 189 -13.75 0.48 -21.64
C SER A 189 -14.77 -0.34 -20.88
N SER A 190 -15.49 0.30 -19.96
CA SER A 190 -16.61 -0.34 -19.26
C SER A 190 -17.64 0.68 -18.81
N MET A 191 -18.83 0.19 -18.50
CA MET A 191 -19.87 0.97 -17.81
C MET A 191 -19.82 0.60 -16.33
N ILE A 192 -19.52 1.58 -15.48
CA ILE A 192 -19.53 1.39 -14.04
C ILE A 192 -20.67 2.16 -13.41
N LEU A 193 -21.26 1.59 -12.37
CA LEU A 193 -22.29 2.26 -11.61
C LEU A 193 -21.62 3.16 -10.59
N ASN A 194 -21.82 4.48 -10.70
CA ASN A 194 -21.38 5.36 -9.65
C ASN A 194 -22.16 5.01 -8.35
N ARG A 195 -21.50 5.11 -7.20
CA ARG A 195 -22.07 4.68 -5.92
C ARG A 195 -22.01 5.85 -4.95
N PRO A 196 -23.10 6.63 -4.80
CA PRO A 196 -23.15 7.71 -3.82
C PRO A 196 -22.77 7.19 -2.43
N LYS A 197 -22.01 7.98 -1.67
CA LYS A 197 -21.50 7.68 -0.32
C LYS A 197 -20.50 6.52 -0.23
N LYS A 198 -20.23 5.79 -1.31
CA LYS A 198 -19.26 4.69 -1.31
C LYS A 198 -17.90 5.14 -1.81
N ARG A 199 -16.88 4.46 -1.35
CA ARG A 199 -15.50 4.57 -1.83
C ARG A 199 -15.27 3.53 -2.91
N MET A 200 -14.69 3.91 -4.05
CA MET A 200 -14.31 2.97 -5.12
C MET A 200 -12.83 3.10 -5.48
N VAL A 201 -12.09 2.01 -5.48
CA VAL A 201 -10.72 2.00 -6.03
C VAL A 201 -10.72 1.13 -7.27
N MET A 202 -10.16 1.67 -8.35
CA MET A 202 -10.09 1.01 -9.64
C MET A 202 -8.63 0.87 -10.05
N PHE A 203 -8.22 -0.37 -10.24
CA PHE A 203 -6.85 -0.76 -10.55
C PHE A 203 -6.75 -1.10 -12.02
N PHE A 204 -5.88 -0.40 -12.75
CA PHE A 204 -5.58 -0.67 -14.15
C PHE A 204 -4.28 -1.44 -14.24
N HIS A 205 -4.31 -2.62 -14.85
CA HIS A 205 -3.16 -3.50 -14.93
C HIS A 205 -3.03 -4.13 -16.32
N PRO A 206 -1.80 -4.40 -16.77
CA PRO A 206 -1.59 -5.05 -18.05
C PRO A 206 -1.95 -6.54 -17.95
N THR A 207 -2.55 -7.09 -18.98
CA THR A 207 -2.71 -8.56 -19.17
C THR A 207 -2.00 -9.05 -20.42
N GLY A 208 -1.55 -8.14 -21.27
CA GLY A 208 -0.73 -8.41 -22.44
C GLY A 208 -0.08 -7.13 -22.98
N PRO A 209 0.72 -7.21 -24.06
CA PRO A 209 1.43 -6.07 -24.62
C PRO A 209 0.53 -4.90 -24.98
N ASN A 210 -0.72 -5.16 -25.38
CA ASN A 210 -1.69 -4.13 -25.74
C ASN A 210 -3.06 -4.34 -25.09
N GLU A 211 -3.07 -4.97 -23.91
CA GLU A 211 -4.30 -5.26 -23.19
C GLU A 211 -4.22 -4.74 -21.77
N LEU A 212 -5.27 -4.04 -21.36
CA LEU A 212 -5.42 -3.48 -20.03
C LEU A 212 -6.73 -3.99 -19.43
N HIS A 213 -6.63 -4.61 -18.27
CA HIS A 213 -7.79 -4.95 -17.48
C HIS A 213 -7.98 -3.94 -16.35
N CYS A 214 -9.23 -3.80 -15.92
CA CYS A 214 -9.56 -3.02 -14.75
C CYS A 214 -10.36 -3.85 -13.77
N ARG A 215 -10.05 -3.68 -12.49
CA ARG A 215 -10.73 -4.30 -11.38
C ARG A 215 -11.07 -3.23 -10.36
N SER A 216 -12.22 -3.37 -9.69
CA SER A 216 -12.71 -2.37 -8.75
C SER A 216 -13.03 -2.97 -7.39
N LEU A 217 -12.53 -2.35 -6.33
CA LEU A 217 -12.99 -2.56 -4.97
C LEU A 217 -14.01 -1.47 -4.62
N VAL A 218 -15.13 -1.86 -4.01
CA VAL A 218 -16.20 -0.95 -3.62
C VAL A 218 -16.49 -1.16 -2.14
N ASP A 219 -16.52 -0.06 -1.38
CA ASP A 219 -16.96 -0.05 0.02
C ASP A 219 -16.24 -1.04 0.95
N PHE A 220 -14.93 -1.09 0.80
CA PHE A 220 -14.06 -2.11 1.40
C PHE A 220 -13.32 -1.60 2.64
N VAL A 221 -13.61 -0.37 3.09
CA VAL A 221 -13.14 0.16 4.37
C VAL A 221 -14.31 0.06 5.34
N ARG A 222 -14.23 -0.86 6.31
CA ARG A 222 -15.14 -0.82 7.46
C ARG A 222 -14.73 0.40 8.30
N ASP A 223 -15.68 1.30 8.55
CA ASP A 223 -15.40 2.53 9.30
C ASP A 223 -14.98 2.20 10.75
#